data_AF-B9EXE9-F1
#
_entry.id   AF-B9EXE9-F1
#
_cell.length_a   1.000
_cell.length_b   1.000
_cell.length_c   1.000
_cell.angle_alpha   90.00
_cell.angle_beta   90.00
_cell.angle_gamma   90.00
#
_symmetry.space_group_name_H-M   'P 1'
#
loop_
_entity.id
_entity.type
_entity.pdbx_description
1 polymer ?
#
loop_
_entity_poly.entity_id
_entity_poly.type
_entity_poly.pdbx_seq_one_letter_code
_entity_poly.pdbx_strand_id
1 'polypeptide(L)'
;MAAAAADRRFKIFAAADAFGQPLKDAVVAHLRAHPSVADVVDLGVDKYYAAAAAVARSVIATPTSSSDPALEARGVVVCGTGAGVAIFANKYPGVYATHCATAADAANTRSINACNRFFDSAPAEMAAIPDISSASVPDSACAICCLRKGMEFEPVGIMPGGEMRIVRESPTSAYVRFKAGSVEPAHHHTFGHDLVVISGKKKVWNLTKKESYDLVDGDFLFTPAGDVHRVKYFEDTEFFIRWDGHWDIFLDEDLDAARRAIDAELGAATAK
;
A
#
# COMPACT_ATOMS: atom_id res chain seq x y z
N MET A 1 7.72 9.47 33.38
CA MET A 1 8.36 8.31 34.04
C MET A 1 7.71 7.05 33.49
N ALA A 2 8.46 6.19 32.80
CA ALA A 2 7.95 4.90 32.33
C ALA A 2 7.80 3.96 33.52
N ALA A 3 6.58 3.50 33.81
CA ALA A 3 6.35 2.46 34.79
C ALA A 3 7.16 1.21 34.40
N ALA A 4 7.84 0.59 35.37
CA ALA A 4 8.60 -0.63 35.15
C ALA A 4 7.71 -1.71 34.52
N ALA A 5 8.26 -2.51 33.61
CA ALA A 5 7.52 -3.52 32.83
C ALA A 5 6.74 -4.55 33.68
N ALA A 6 7.03 -4.66 34.97
CA ALA A 6 6.38 -5.55 35.92
C ALA A 6 4.97 -5.11 36.36
N ASP A 7 4.56 -3.86 36.11
CA ASP A 7 3.29 -3.32 36.63
C ASP A 7 2.19 -3.18 35.55
N ARG A 8 2.49 -3.46 34.28
CA ARG A 8 1.51 -3.34 33.17
C ARG A 8 0.48 -4.46 33.24
N ARG A 9 -0.80 -4.09 33.23
CA ARG A 9 -1.94 -5.01 33.20
C ARG A 9 -2.66 -4.91 31.87
N PHE A 10 -2.99 -6.04 31.26
CA PHE A 10 -3.65 -6.05 29.94
C PHE A 10 -5.12 -6.41 30.05
N LYS A 11 -5.96 -5.67 29.32
CA LYS A 11 -7.32 -6.09 28.95
C LYS A 11 -7.31 -6.53 27.50
N ILE A 12 -7.63 -7.79 27.23
CA ILE A 12 -7.50 -8.37 25.89
C ILE A 12 -8.88 -8.68 25.31
N PHE A 13 -9.15 -8.20 24.11
CA PHE A 13 -10.32 -8.54 23.32
C PHE A 13 -9.95 -9.60 22.28
N ALA A 14 -10.61 -10.75 22.32
CA ALA A 14 -10.32 -11.87 21.43
C ALA A 14 -11.53 -12.20 20.54
N ALA A 15 -11.30 -12.42 19.26
CA ALA A 15 -12.32 -12.92 18.33
C ALA A 15 -11.69 -13.80 17.26
N ALA A 16 -12.50 -14.63 16.61
CA ALA A 16 -12.03 -15.43 15.48
C ALA A 16 -13.08 -15.63 14.39
N ASP A 17 -12.66 -16.16 13.25
CA ASP A 17 -13.55 -16.90 12.37
C ASP A 17 -13.58 -18.40 12.70
N ALA A 18 -14.41 -19.15 11.98
CA ALA A 18 -14.57 -20.59 12.19
C ALA A 18 -13.25 -21.37 12.01
N PHE A 19 -12.33 -20.91 11.16
CA PHE A 19 -11.02 -21.53 10.99
C PHE A 19 -10.09 -21.21 12.15
N GLY A 20 -10.15 -19.99 12.67
CA GLY A 20 -9.33 -19.51 13.78
C GLY A 20 -9.82 -19.92 15.17
N GLN A 21 -11.06 -20.38 15.30
CA GLN A 21 -11.69 -20.66 16.58
C GLN A 21 -10.85 -21.57 17.51
N PRO A 22 -10.35 -22.75 17.07
CA PRO A 22 -9.58 -23.62 17.97
C PRO A 22 -8.33 -22.94 18.53
N LEU A 23 -7.64 -22.15 17.71
CA LEU A 23 -6.46 -21.39 18.15
C LEU A 23 -6.85 -20.24 19.08
N LYS A 24 -7.93 -19.51 18.79
CA LYS A 24 -8.45 -18.45 19.67
C LYS A 24 -8.84 -19.00 21.04
N ASP A 25 -9.51 -20.15 21.10
CA ASP A 25 -9.89 -20.78 22.38
C ASP A 25 -8.66 -21.15 23.21
N ALA A 26 -7.64 -21.73 22.59
CA ALA A 26 -6.37 -22.06 23.25
C ALA A 26 -5.62 -20.80 23.74
N VAL A 27 -5.58 -19.74 22.92
CA VAL A 27 -4.94 -18.46 23.28
C VAL A 27 -5.69 -17.78 24.42
N VAL A 28 -7.03 -17.74 24.38
CA VAL A 28 -7.86 -17.17 25.46
C VAL A 28 -7.61 -17.91 26.78
N ALA A 29 -7.56 -19.24 26.75
CA ALA A 29 -7.26 -20.04 27.94
C ALA A 29 -5.86 -19.71 28.52
N HIS A 30 -4.85 -19.61 27.65
CA HIS A 30 -3.49 -19.24 28.07
C HIS A 30 -3.42 -17.82 28.65
N LEU A 31 -4.06 -16.84 28.00
CA LEU A 31 -4.05 -15.44 28.43
C LEU A 31 -4.76 -15.24 29.76
N ARG A 32 -5.88 -15.95 30.01
CA ARG A 32 -6.60 -15.89 31.30
C ARG A 32 -5.75 -16.41 32.47
N ALA A 33 -4.80 -17.30 32.21
CA ALA A 33 -3.89 -17.81 33.23
C ALA A 33 -2.64 -16.94 33.42
N HIS A 34 -2.43 -15.92 32.56
CA HIS A 34 -1.20 -15.13 32.56
C HIS A 34 -1.27 -13.98 33.57
N PRO A 35 -0.29 -13.82 34.48
CA PRO A 35 -0.36 -12.88 35.61
C PRO A 35 -0.45 -11.39 35.19
N SER A 36 0.09 -11.04 34.02
CA SER A 36 0.01 -9.67 33.48
C SER A 36 -1.32 -9.35 32.76
N VAL A 37 -2.25 -10.31 32.64
CA VAL A 37 -3.54 -10.11 31.97
C VAL A 37 -4.63 -9.97 33.04
N ALA A 38 -5.26 -8.80 33.09
CA ALA A 38 -6.32 -8.51 34.04
C ALA A 38 -7.67 -9.10 33.61
N ASP A 39 -7.95 -9.10 32.31
CA ASP A 39 -9.23 -9.54 31.76
C ASP A 39 -9.07 -9.97 30.30
N VAL A 40 -9.86 -10.98 29.89
CA VAL A 40 -9.97 -11.43 28.50
C VAL A 40 -11.44 -11.50 28.12
N VAL A 41 -11.85 -10.57 27.27
CA VAL A 41 -13.19 -10.48 26.69
C VAL A 41 -13.20 -11.27 25.39
N ASP A 42 -13.81 -12.45 25.43
CA ASP A 42 -14.02 -13.29 24.24
C ASP A 42 -15.28 -12.81 23.51
N LEU A 43 -15.11 -12.18 22.36
CA LEU A 43 -16.17 -11.67 21.49
C LEU A 43 -16.75 -12.76 20.57
N GLY A 44 -16.25 -14.00 20.69
CA GLY A 44 -16.80 -15.16 20.00
C GLY A 44 -16.25 -15.34 18.59
N VAL A 45 -17.08 -15.96 17.76
CA VAL A 45 -16.74 -16.42 16.42
C VAL A 45 -17.72 -15.83 15.42
N ASP A 46 -17.20 -15.19 14.37
CA ASP A 46 -18.00 -14.59 13.30
C ASP A 46 -17.20 -14.62 11.98
N LYS A 47 -17.69 -14.03 10.89
CA LYS A 47 -16.91 -13.79 9.70
C LYS A 47 -15.65 -12.98 10.05
N TYR A 48 -14.53 -13.31 9.44
CA TYR A 48 -13.22 -12.73 9.75
C TYR A 48 -13.23 -11.18 9.79
N TYR A 49 -13.96 -10.52 8.89
CA TYR A 49 -14.08 -9.06 8.87
C TYR A 49 -14.91 -8.51 10.04
N ALA A 50 -15.94 -9.23 10.49
CA ALA A 50 -16.79 -8.84 11.60
C ALA A 50 -16.07 -9.05 12.94
N ALA A 51 -15.35 -10.17 13.09
CA ALA A 51 -14.48 -10.44 14.23
C ALA A 51 -13.40 -9.36 14.39
N ALA A 52 -12.71 -9.02 13.29
CA ALA A 52 -11.69 -7.95 13.28
C ALA A 52 -12.28 -6.60 13.66
N ALA A 53 -13.44 -6.26 13.11
CA ALA A 53 -14.17 -5.05 13.40
C ALA A 53 -14.61 -4.94 14.87
N ALA A 54 -15.10 -6.04 15.46
CA ALA A 54 -15.51 -6.07 16.86
C ALA A 54 -14.32 -5.82 17.79
N VAL A 55 -13.20 -6.52 17.59
CA VAL A 55 -11.98 -6.32 18.38
C VAL A 55 -11.43 -4.91 18.23
N ALA A 56 -11.33 -4.39 17.00
CA ALA A 56 -10.84 -3.04 16.73
C ALA A 56 -11.67 -1.97 17.48
N ARG A 57 -13.01 -2.04 17.39
CA ARG A 57 -13.89 -1.12 18.11
C ARG A 57 -13.75 -1.24 19.62
N SER A 58 -13.64 -2.45 20.16
CA SER A 58 -13.49 -2.65 21.60
C SER A 58 -12.16 -2.10 22.15
N VAL A 59 -11.07 -2.24 21.38
CA VAL A 59 -9.78 -1.64 21.72
C VAL A 59 -9.89 -0.12 21.73
N ILE A 60 -10.46 0.49 20.67
CA ILE A 60 -10.64 1.95 20.58
C ILE A 60 -11.54 2.49 21.71
N ALA A 61 -12.63 1.77 22.02
CA ALA A 61 -13.60 2.18 23.03
C ALA A 61 -13.06 2.07 24.47
N THR A 62 -11.88 1.50 24.66
CA THR A 62 -11.23 1.42 25.97
C THR A 62 -10.25 2.59 26.11
N PRO A 63 -10.63 3.68 26.80
CA PRO A 63 -9.79 4.87 26.88
C PRO A 63 -8.45 4.58 27.56
N THR A 64 -7.38 5.02 26.93
CA THR A 64 -6.04 5.14 27.51
C THR A 64 -6.05 6.36 28.47
N SER A 65 -6.19 6.12 29.79
CA SER A 65 -6.21 7.08 30.94
C SER A 65 -7.60 7.62 31.36
N SER A 66 -8.01 7.70 32.64
CA SER A 66 -7.35 8.24 33.85
C SER A 66 -7.52 7.45 35.16
N SER A 67 -8.24 6.32 35.20
CA SER A 67 -8.53 5.59 36.45
C SER A 67 -7.50 4.52 36.83
N ASP A 68 -6.81 3.92 35.85
CA ASP A 68 -5.69 2.99 36.05
C ASP A 68 -4.67 3.18 34.91
N PRO A 69 -3.58 3.95 35.13
CA PRO A 69 -2.56 4.21 34.10
C PRO A 69 -1.77 2.96 33.70
N ALA A 70 -1.89 1.86 34.46
CA ALA A 70 -1.23 0.60 34.18
C ALA A 70 -2.07 -0.37 33.32
N LEU A 71 -3.37 -0.10 33.14
CA LEU A 71 -4.28 -0.95 32.36
C LEU A 71 -4.26 -0.57 30.87
N GLU A 72 -3.93 -1.54 30.02
CA GLU A 72 -3.79 -1.34 28.57
C GLU A 72 -4.67 -2.31 27.78
N ALA A 73 -5.43 -1.76 26.83
CA ALA A 73 -6.26 -2.55 25.92
C ALA A 73 -5.45 -3.12 24.74
N ARG A 74 -5.64 -4.40 24.44
CA ARG A 74 -5.06 -5.08 23.28
C ARG A 74 -6.09 -5.98 22.60
N GLY A 75 -5.87 -6.24 21.32
CA GLY A 75 -6.72 -7.13 20.52
C GLY A 75 -5.96 -8.37 20.06
N VAL A 76 -6.64 -9.51 20.03
CA VAL A 76 -6.21 -10.74 19.37
C VAL A 76 -7.31 -11.15 18.40
N VAL A 77 -6.99 -11.25 17.12
CA VAL A 77 -7.94 -11.72 16.10
C VAL A 77 -7.32 -12.86 15.32
N VAL A 78 -8.06 -13.96 15.16
CA VAL A 78 -7.56 -15.16 14.51
C VAL A 78 -8.44 -15.54 13.34
N CYS A 79 -7.84 -15.82 12.19
CA CYS A 79 -8.50 -16.50 11.07
C CYS A 79 -7.54 -17.50 10.43
N GLY A 80 -7.97 -18.19 9.37
CA GLY A 80 -7.16 -19.23 8.71
C GLY A 80 -5.72 -18.83 8.37
N THR A 81 -5.49 -17.60 7.87
CA THR A 81 -4.15 -17.10 7.51
C THR A 81 -3.70 -15.87 8.31
N GLY A 82 -4.58 -15.30 9.14
CA GLY A 82 -4.37 -14.03 9.83
C GLY A 82 -4.36 -12.77 8.92
N ALA A 83 -4.22 -12.91 7.59
CA ALA A 83 -4.15 -11.77 6.68
C ALA A 83 -5.46 -10.98 6.63
N GLY A 84 -6.60 -11.67 6.48
CA GLY A 84 -7.91 -11.03 6.34
C GLY A 84 -8.29 -10.22 7.59
N VAL A 85 -8.04 -10.76 8.78
CA VAL A 85 -8.34 -10.06 10.04
C VAL A 85 -7.43 -8.84 10.25
N ALA A 86 -6.15 -8.92 9.86
CA ALA A 86 -5.23 -7.78 9.92
C ALA A 86 -5.67 -6.66 8.98
N ILE A 87 -6.01 -6.98 7.72
CA ILE A 87 -6.51 -6.00 6.74
C ILE A 87 -7.73 -5.26 7.28
N PHE A 88 -8.71 -5.97 7.83
CA PHE A 88 -9.95 -5.34 8.30
C PHE A 88 -9.80 -4.60 9.63
N ALA A 89 -8.94 -5.08 10.55
CA ALA A 89 -8.67 -4.37 11.80
C ALA A 89 -8.00 -3.01 11.55
N ASN A 90 -7.07 -2.93 10.59
CA ASN A 90 -6.38 -1.68 10.23
C ASN A 90 -7.28 -0.66 9.50
N LYS A 91 -8.53 -1.00 9.14
CA LYS A 91 -9.50 -0.01 8.62
C LYS A 91 -10.04 0.92 9.72
N TYR A 92 -9.77 0.62 10.98
CA TYR A 92 -10.22 1.41 12.12
C TYR A 92 -9.11 2.36 12.56
N PRO A 93 -9.32 3.69 12.51
CA PRO A 93 -8.32 4.67 12.92
C PRO A 93 -7.81 4.41 14.35
N GLY A 94 -6.48 4.44 14.53
CA GLY A 94 -5.83 4.16 15.80
C GLY A 94 -5.59 2.67 16.10
N VAL A 95 -6.05 1.76 15.24
CA VAL A 95 -5.75 0.32 15.34
C VAL A 95 -4.62 -0.04 14.40
N TYR A 96 -3.63 -0.74 14.94
CA TYR A 96 -2.48 -1.24 14.23
C TYR A 96 -2.39 -2.74 14.48
N ALA A 97 -2.76 -3.53 13.48
CA ALA A 97 -2.79 -4.98 13.55
C ALA A 97 -1.81 -5.58 12.52
N THR A 98 -1.00 -6.55 12.95
CA THR A 98 -0.14 -7.31 12.05
C THR A 98 -0.31 -8.80 12.29
N HIS A 99 -0.08 -9.58 11.25
CA HIS A 99 0.04 -11.02 11.39
C HIS A 99 1.34 -11.36 12.13
N CYS A 100 1.25 -12.25 13.13
CA CYS A 100 2.39 -12.78 13.85
C CYS A 100 2.33 -14.30 13.79
N ALA A 101 3.23 -14.93 13.02
CA ALA A 101 3.34 -16.39 12.94
C ALA A 101 4.36 -16.94 13.95
N THR A 102 5.29 -16.08 14.39
CA THR A 102 6.38 -16.43 15.29
C THR A 102 6.48 -15.46 16.47
N ALA A 103 7.18 -15.86 17.52
CA ALA A 103 7.50 -14.97 18.63
C ALA A 103 8.38 -13.78 18.20
N ALA A 104 9.23 -13.98 17.18
CA ALA A 104 10.04 -12.92 16.59
C ALA A 104 9.16 -11.87 15.90
N ASP A 105 8.12 -12.29 15.16
CA ASP A 105 7.15 -11.37 14.58
C ASP A 105 6.45 -10.54 15.67
N ALA A 106 6.00 -11.19 16.74
CA ALA A 106 5.34 -10.49 17.86
C ALA A 106 6.25 -9.45 18.54
N ALA A 107 7.54 -9.76 18.70
CA ALA A 107 8.53 -8.83 19.24
C ALA A 107 8.76 -7.64 18.27
N ASN A 108 8.98 -7.94 17.00
CA ASN A 108 9.26 -6.95 15.96
C ASN A 108 8.07 -6.02 15.76
N THR A 109 6.87 -6.56 15.60
CA THR A 109 5.62 -5.81 15.49
C THR A 109 5.43 -4.82 16.62
N ARG A 110 5.73 -5.21 17.86
CA ARG A 110 5.65 -4.29 19.00
C ARG A 110 6.70 -3.18 18.87
N SER A 111 7.94 -3.54 18.54
CA SER A 111 9.06 -2.59 18.50
C SER A 111 9.03 -1.62 17.32
N ILE A 112 8.56 -2.07 16.16
CA ILE A 112 8.63 -1.34 14.88
C ILE A 112 7.30 -0.65 14.59
N ASN A 113 6.19 -1.37 14.75
CA ASN A 113 4.88 -0.91 14.32
C ASN A 113 4.06 -0.32 15.47
N ALA A 114 4.61 -0.36 16.69
CA ALA A 114 3.95 0.07 17.92
C ALA A 114 2.48 -0.37 17.95
N CYS A 115 2.22 -1.65 17.60
CA CYS A 115 0.87 -2.18 17.40
C CYS A 115 0.03 -2.00 18.65
N ASN A 116 -0.67 -0.85 18.71
CA ASN A 116 -1.57 -0.29 19.73
C ASN A 116 -1.22 1.09 20.38
N ARG A 117 -0.17 1.84 19.97
CA ARG A 117 0.21 3.10 20.65
C ARG A 117 0.72 4.26 19.78
N PHE A 118 0.81 4.10 18.46
CA PHE A 118 1.52 5.07 17.60
C PHE A 118 1.10 6.53 17.86
N PHE A 119 -0.20 6.87 17.93
CA PHE A 119 -0.60 8.28 18.03
C PHE A 119 -0.43 8.98 19.39
N ASP A 120 -0.15 8.26 20.49
CA ASP A 120 -0.01 8.90 21.81
C ASP A 120 1.30 9.72 21.93
N SER A 121 2.36 9.28 21.25
CA SER A 121 3.68 9.92 21.29
C SER A 121 4.28 10.19 19.91
N ALA A 122 3.80 9.54 18.83
CA ALA A 122 4.35 9.74 17.49
C ALA A 122 4.27 11.19 16.99
N PRO A 123 3.24 12.03 17.28
CA PRO A 123 3.27 13.41 16.82
C PRO A 123 4.46 14.20 17.35
N ALA A 124 4.84 13.97 18.61
CA ALA A 124 5.99 14.61 19.25
C ALA A 124 7.31 13.97 18.82
N GLU A 125 7.35 12.63 18.68
CA GLU A 125 8.53 11.90 18.23
C GLU A 125 8.83 12.17 16.75
N MET A 126 7.81 12.21 15.88
CA MET A 126 7.96 12.57 14.45
C MET A 126 8.36 14.03 14.28
N ALA A 127 7.86 14.95 15.11
CA ALA A 127 8.33 16.34 15.12
C ALA A 127 9.79 16.47 15.59
N ALA A 128 10.33 15.47 16.28
CA ALA A 128 11.72 15.41 16.71
C ALA A 128 12.63 14.64 15.73
N ILE A 129 12.08 14.02 14.67
CA ILE A 129 12.88 13.44 13.59
C ILE A 129 13.49 14.60 12.81
N PRO A 130 14.83 14.73 12.75
CA PRO A 130 15.47 15.79 11.99
C PRO A 130 15.10 15.68 10.51
N ASP A 131 14.79 16.82 9.89
CA ASP A 131 14.48 16.92 8.48
C ASP A 131 15.69 16.47 7.65
N ILE A 132 15.60 15.25 7.11
CA ILE A 132 16.66 14.59 6.34
C ILE A 132 16.67 15.03 4.87
N SER A 133 15.95 16.10 4.49
CA SER A 133 16.03 16.72 3.16
C SER A 133 17.45 17.15 2.74
N SER A 134 18.45 17.08 3.62
CA SER A 134 19.86 17.36 3.34
C SER A 134 20.83 16.18 3.51
N ALA A 135 20.35 14.99 3.91
CA ALA A 135 21.23 13.81 4.01
C ALA A 135 21.38 13.16 2.64
N SER A 136 22.58 13.22 2.06
CA SER A 136 22.92 12.46 0.85
C SER A 136 22.73 10.97 1.14
N VAL A 137 21.73 10.36 0.50
CA VAL A 137 21.55 8.91 0.48
C VAL A 137 22.86 8.31 -0.05
N PRO A 138 23.52 7.38 0.68
CA PRO A 138 24.70 6.70 0.17
C PRO A 138 24.37 6.05 -1.17
N ASP A 139 25.34 6.06 -2.09
CA ASP A 139 25.28 5.35 -3.38
C ASP A 139 25.25 3.83 -3.12
N SER A 140 24.12 3.32 -2.65
CA SER A 140 23.84 1.90 -2.50
C SER A 140 22.59 1.61 -3.32
N ALA A 141 22.85 1.44 -4.62
CA ALA A 141 21.99 0.97 -5.69
C ALA A 141 20.50 0.82 -5.34
N CYS A 142 19.66 1.70 -5.92
CA CYS A 142 18.21 1.61 -5.88
C CYS A 142 17.74 0.16 -6.13
N ALA A 143 16.96 -0.41 -5.22
CA ALA A 143 16.50 -1.81 -5.30
C ALA A 143 15.71 -2.09 -6.59
N ILE A 144 14.96 -1.10 -7.08
CA ILE A 144 14.26 -1.15 -8.36
C ILE A 144 15.28 -1.20 -9.51
N CYS A 145 16.28 -0.32 -9.51
CA CYS A 145 17.36 -0.34 -10.51
C CYS A 145 18.17 -1.65 -10.49
N CYS A 146 18.33 -2.28 -9.32
CA CYS A 146 19.00 -3.57 -9.18
C CYS A 146 18.18 -4.71 -9.78
N LEU A 147 16.87 -4.77 -9.50
CA LEU A 147 15.96 -5.77 -10.09
C LEU A 147 15.84 -5.58 -11.60
N ARG A 148 15.95 -4.34 -12.07
CA ARG A 148 15.91 -3.97 -13.48
C ARG A 148 17.19 -4.34 -14.23
N LYS A 149 18.35 -4.38 -13.56
CA LYS A 149 19.65 -4.54 -14.21
C LYS A 149 19.75 -5.89 -14.92
N GLY A 150 20.00 -5.85 -16.23
CA GLY A 150 20.16 -7.06 -17.05
C GLY A 150 18.85 -7.68 -17.56
N MET A 151 17.72 -7.00 -17.39
CA MET A 151 16.47 -7.43 -18.02
C MET A 151 16.48 -7.16 -19.52
N GLU A 152 16.07 -8.16 -20.30
CA GLU A 152 15.76 -8.02 -21.73
C GLU A 152 14.30 -7.56 -21.88
N PHE A 153 14.04 -6.70 -22.86
CA PHE A 153 12.74 -6.08 -23.10
C PHE A 153 12.22 -6.55 -24.46
N GLU A 154 10.92 -6.81 -24.51
CA GLU A 154 10.23 -7.24 -25.72
C GLU A 154 9.39 -6.10 -26.28
N PRO A 155 9.37 -5.85 -27.60
CA PRO A 155 8.52 -4.84 -28.20
C PRO A 155 7.04 -5.05 -27.89
N VAL A 156 6.34 -3.97 -27.52
CA VAL A 156 4.88 -3.98 -27.37
C VAL A 156 4.26 -3.74 -28.75
N GLY A 157 3.88 -4.81 -29.45
CA GLY A 157 3.49 -4.73 -30.87
C GLY A 157 2.37 -3.73 -31.21
N ILE A 158 1.46 -3.49 -30.26
CA ILE A 158 0.34 -2.55 -30.38
C ILE A 158 0.71 -1.08 -30.05
N MET A 159 1.90 -0.86 -29.47
CA MET A 159 2.37 0.45 -29.02
C MET A 159 3.75 0.75 -29.63
N PRO A 160 3.80 1.39 -30.83
CA PRO A 160 5.06 1.66 -31.52
C PRO A 160 6.06 2.47 -30.68
N GLY A 161 7.29 1.95 -30.58
CA GLY A 161 8.36 2.53 -29.78
C GLY A 161 8.29 2.19 -28.29
N GLY A 162 7.30 1.40 -27.88
CA GLY A 162 7.19 0.79 -26.55
C GLY A 162 7.84 -0.58 -26.50
N GLU A 163 8.58 -0.85 -25.42
CA GLU A 163 9.08 -2.17 -25.07
C GLU A 163 8.75 -2.48 -23.60
N MET A 164 8.47 -3.73 -23.29
CA MET A 164 8.01 -4.17 -21.98
C MET A 164 8.71 -5.45 -21.53
N ARG A 165 8.91 -5.55 -20.22
CA ARG A 165 9.32 -6.79 -19.56
C ARG A 165 8.43 -7.07 -18.36
N ILE A 166 7.65 -8.13 -18.43
CA ILE A 166 6.83 -8.62 -17.31
C ILE A 166 7.76 -9.16 -16.20
N VAL A 167 7.55 -8.67 -14.98
CA VAL A 167 8.24 -9.07 -13.74
C VAL A 167 7.41 -10.09 -12.95
N ARG A 168 6.09 -9.97 -13.04
CA ARG A 168 5.12 -10.83 -12.35
C ARG A 168 3.85 -10.92 -13.19
N GLU A 169 3.24 -12.09 -13.27
CA GLU A 169 2.03 -12.32 -14.06
C GLU A 169 0.73 -12.00 -13.30
N SER A 170 0.68 -12.17 -11.96
CA SER A 170 -0.56 -12.02 -11.19
C SER A 170 -0.38 -11.50 -9.74
N PRO A 171 -0.88 -10.28 -9.41
CA PRO A 171 -1.25 -9.24 -10.37
C PRO A 171 -0.07 -8.88 -11.28
N THR A 172 -0.37 -8.48 -12.52
CA THR A 172 0.66 -8.21 -13.51
C THR A 172 1.48 -6.99 -13.11
N SER A 173 2.79 -7.09 -13.20
CA SER A 173 3.69 -5.95 -13.09
C SER A 173 4.80 -6.02 -14.11
N ALA A 174 5.22 -4.88 -14.63
CA ALA A 174 6.22 -4.80 -15.67
C ALA A 174 7.08 -3.55 -15.57
N TYR A 175 8.28 -3.63 -16.14
CA TYR A 175 9.01 -2.45 -16.60
C TYR A 175 8.59 -2.16 -18.03
N VAL A 176 8.28 -0.90 -18.31
CA VAL A 176 7.92 -0.43 -19.65
C VAL A 176 8.81 0.74 -20.01
N ARG A 177 9.25 0.76 -21.26
CA ARG A 177 10.04 1.86 -21.83
C ARG A 177 9.42 2.35 -23.11
N PHE A 178 9.52 3.65 -23.32
CA PHE A 178 9.17 4.28 -24.58
C PHE A 178 10.29 5.20 -25.03
N LYS A 179 10.51 5.26 -26.35
CA LYS A 179 11.43 6.22 -26.96
C LYS A 179 10.85 7.63 -26.94
N ALA A 180 11.73 8.62 -26.86
CA ALA A 180 11.36 10.02 -26.99
C ALA A 180 10.55 10.24 -28.27
N GLY A 181 9.43 10.95 -28.17
CA GLY A 181 8.50 11.20 -29.27
C GLY A 181 7.45 10.11 -29.49
N SER A 182 7.52 8.98 -28.78
CA SER A 182 6.44 7.98 -28.79
C SER A 182 5.14 8.54 -28.21
N VAL A 183 4.04 7.97 -28.67
CA VAL A 183 2.68 8.30 -28.24
C VAL A 183 1.95 7.00 -27.98
N GLU A 184 1.28 6.94 -26.84
CA GLU A 184 0.22 5.95 -26.61
C GLU A 184 -1.11 6.60 -27.00
N PRO A 185 -1.83 6.06 -28.00
CA PRO A 185 -3.18 6.50 -28.31
C PRO A 185 -4.09 6.39 -27.09
N ALA A 186 -5.19 7.16 -27.07
CA ALA A 186 -6.24 7.01 -26.09
C ALA A 186 -6.63 5.52 -25.96
N HIS A 187 -6.55 5.03 -24.74
CA HIS A 187 -6.85 3.63 -24.42
C HIS A 187 -7.34 3.50 -22.99
N HIS A 188 -7.91 2.35 -22.68
CA HIS A 188 -8.28 1.96 -21.32
C HIS A 188 -7.88 0.52 -21.02
N HIS A 189 -7.98 0.17 -19.74
CA HIS A 189 -7.71 -1.16 -19.18
C HIS A 189 -8.93 -1.64 -18.39
N THR A 190 -9.12 -2.96 -18.31
CA THR A 190 -10.17 -3.52 -17.42
C THR A 190 -9.83 -3.31 -15.95
N PHE A 191 -8.53 -3.36 -15.61
CA PHE A 191 -8.04 -3.18 -14.25
C PHE A 191 -7.38 -1.82 -14.09
N GLY A 192 -7.50 -1.23 -12.91
CA GLY A 192 -6.74 -0.04 -12.55
C GLY A 192 -5.25 -0.35 -12.56
N HIS A 193 -4.44 0.68 -12.77
CA HIS A 193 -2.99 0.53 -12.74
C HIS A 193 -2.31 1.71 -12.06
N ASP A 194 -1.25 1.39 -11.34
CA ASP A 194 -0.32 2.35 -10.77
C ASP A 194 1.02 2.30 -11.48
N LEU A 195 1.64 3.45 -11.68
CA LEU A 195 2.98 3.54 -12.22
C LEU A 195 3.85 4.51 -11.43
N VAL A 196 5.16 4.24 -11.46
CA VAL A 196 6.21 5.15 -11.02
C VAL A 196 7.20 5.37 -12.16
N VAL A 197 7.48 6.63 -12.48
CA VAL A 197 8.50 6.98 -13.48
C VAL A 197 9.87 6.77 -12.86
N ILE A 198 10.68 5.93 -13.51
CA ILE A 198 12.05 5.63 -13.07
C ILE A 198 13.01 6.66 -13.64
N SER A 199 12.83 6.99 -14.92
CA SER A 199 13.61 7.99 -15.62
C SER A 199 12.85 8.53 -16.81
N GLY A 200 13.06 9.81 -17.15
CA GLY A 200 12.53 10.47 -18.33
C GLY A 200 11.30 11.31 -18.04
N LYS A 201 10.63 11.74 -19.11
CA LYS A 201 9.55 12.71 -19.03
C LYS A 201 8.39 12.33 -19.94
N LYS A 202 7.21 12.23 -19.36
CA LYS A 202 5.96 11.97 -20.10
C LYS A 202 4.82 12.85 -19.62
N LYS A 203 3.81 13.04 -20.46
CA LYS A 203 2.53 13.63 -20.07
C LYS A 203 1.42 12.65 -20.32
N VAL A 204 0.56 12.50 -19.31
CA VAL A 204 -0.62 11.64 -19.35
C VAL A 204 -1.85 12.53 -19.34
N TRP A 205 -2.73 12.36 -20.31
CA TRP A 205 -4.05 12.99 -20.36
C TRP A 205 -5.09 11.96 -19.98
N ASN A 206 -5.76 12.16 -18.84
CA ASN A 206 -6.93 11.39 -18.49
C ASN A 206 -8.15 12.05 -19.14
N LEU A 207 -8.63 11.46 -20.23
CA LEU A 207 -9.71 12.01 -21.05
C LEU A 207 -11.07 11.84 -20.38
N THR A 208 -11.25 10.80 -19.56
CA THR A 208 -12.46 10.60 -18.74
C THR A 208 -12.65 11.74 -17.75
N LYS A 209 -11.58 12.10 -17.02
CA LYS A 209 -11.59 13.14 -15.99
C LYS A 209 -11.33 14.54 -16.52
N LYS A 210 -10.83 14.67 -17.75
CA LYS A 210 -10.38 15.93 -18.36
C LYS A 210 -9.26 16.59 -17.58
N GLU A 211 -8.32 15.78 -17.11
CA GLU A 211 -7.15 16.19 -16.35
C GLU A 211 -5.88 15.78 -17.10
N SER A 212 -4.77 16.46 -16.83
CA SER A 212 -3.47 16.10 -17.39
C SER A 212 -2.38 16.15 -16.34
N TYR A 213 -1.40 15.29 -16.48
CA TYR A 213 -0.33 15.06 -15.52
C TYR A 213 1.01 15.06 -16.26
N ASP A 214 1.88 16.01 -15.95
CA ASP A 214 3.27 16.01 -16.39
C ASP A 214 4.08 15.23 -15.37
N LEU A 215 4.68 14.12 -15.79
CA LEU A 215 5.38 13.17 -14.92
C LEU A 215 6.87 13.14 -15.28
N VAL A 216 7.71 13.22 -14.26
CA VAL A 216 9.18 13.11 -14.32
C VAL A 216 9.69 12.04 -13.34
N ASP A 217 11.01 11.85 -13.28
CA ASP A 217 11.70 10.92 -12.37
C ASP A 217 11.13 10.93 -10.95
N GLY A 218 10.68 9.76 -10.49
CA GLY A 218 10.13 9.55 -9.14
C GLY A 218 8.63 9.81 -9.02
N ASP A 219 7.99 10.43 -10.02
CA ASP A 219 6.55 10.70 -9.96
C ASP A 219 5.71 9.42 -10.05
N PHE A 220 4.59 9.44 -9.34
CA PHE A 220 3.63 8.36 -9.26
C PHE A 220 2.29 8.79 -9.86
N LEU A 221 1.64 7.89 -10.61
CA LEU A 221 0.27 8.10 -11.08
C LEU A 221 -0.54 6.81 -10.95
N PHE A 222 -1.75 6.93 -10.39
CA PHE A 222 -2.76 5.87 -10.42
C PHE A 222 -3.87 6.24 -11.41
N THR A 223 -4.16 5.32 -12.33
CA THR A 223 -5.27 5.41 -13.28
C THR A 223 -6.31 4.35 -12.91
N PRO A 224 -7.53 4.75 -12.50
CA PRO A 224 -8.62 3.82 -12.23
C PRO A 224 -9.01 2.95 -13.43
N ALA A 225 -9.60 1.79 -13.13
CA ALA A 225 -10.17 0.89 -14.15
C ALA A 225 -11.16 1.63 -15.07
N GLY A 226 -11.04 1.41 -16.38
CA GLY A 226 -11.92 2.01 -17.38
C GLY A 226 -11.70 3.50 -17.67
N ASP A 227 -10.79 4.19 -16.98
CA ASP A 227 -10.43 5.56 -17.35
C ASP A 227 -9.65 5.55 -18.68
N VAL A 228 -10.17 6.31 -19.66
CA VAL A 228 -9.53 6.47 -20.97
C VAL A 228 -8.42 7.51 -20.82
N HIS A 229 -7.22 7.14 -21.23
CA HIS A 229 -6.06 8.02 -21.15
C HIS A 229 -5.14 7.93 -22.36
N ARG A 230 -4.43 9.02 -22.65
CA ARG A 230 -3.48 9.18 -23.74
C ARG A 230 -2.14 9.61 -23.17
N VAL A 231 -1.03 9.21 -23.79
CA VAL A 231 0.32 9.54 -23.27
C VAL A 231 1.25 10.03 -24.38
N LYS A 232 2.10 11.02 -24.06
CA LYS A 232 3.23 11.44 -24.90
C LYS A 232 4.51 11.37 -24.09
N TYR A 233 5.54 10.83 -24.73
CA TYR A 233 6.88 10.73 -24.18
C TYR A 233 7.75 11.84 -24.78
N PHE A 234 8.25 12.75 -23.94
CA PHE A 234 9.11 13.86 -24.37
C PHE A 234 10.58 13.46 -24.36
N GLU A 235 10.94 12.48 -23.53
CA GLU A 235 12.27 11.90 -23.40
C GLU A 235 12.16 10.38 -23.46
N ASP A 236 13.29 9.69 -23.64
CA ASP A 236 13.34 8.23 -23.44
C ASP A 236 12.90 7.96 -22.00
N THR A 237 11.77 7.30 -21.83
CA THR A 237 11.11 7.18 -20.53
C THR A 237 10.98 5.72 -20.14
N GLU A 238 11.37 5.41 -18.92
CA GLU A 238 11.21 4.10 -18.28
C GLU A 238 10.34 4.25 -17.05
N PHE A 239 9.39 3.34 -16.87
CA PHE A 239 8.54 3.31 -15.69
C PHE A 239 8.24 1.88 -15.27
N PHE A 240 8.02 1.69 -13.97
CA PHE A 240 7.47 0.47 -13.43
C PHE A 240 5.96 0.64 -13.27
N ILE A 241 5.20 -0.34 -13.72
CA ILE A 241 3.73 -0.32 -13.73
C ILE A 241 3.18 -1.62 -13.16
N ARG A 242 2.08 -1.52 -12.42
CA ARG A 242 1.32 -2.64 -11.89
C ARG A 242 -0.14 -2.47 -12.20
N TRP A 243 -0.79 -3.56 -12.58
CA TRP A 243 -2.24 -3.63 -12.73
C TRP A 243 -2.84 -4.30 -11.51
N ASP A 244 -4.07 -3.94 -11.13
CA ASP A 244 -4.80 -4.63 -10.06
C ASP A 244 -5.18 -6.08 -10.42
N GLY A 245 -5.03 -6.45 -11.70
CA GLY A 245 -5.34 -7.78 -12.26
C GLY A 245 -4.34 -8.20 -13.32
N HIS A 246 -4.84 -8.72 -14.45
CA HIS A 246 -4.00 -9.04 -15.60
C HIS A 246 -3.79 -7.80 -16.48
N TRP A 247 -2.67 -7.77 -17.21
CA TRP A 247 -2.47 -6.79 -18.26
C TRP A 247 -3.39 -7.07 -19.44
N ASP A 248 -4.20 -6.07 -19.77
CA ASP A 248 -4.93 -5.94 -21.02
C ASP A 248 -4.79 -4.50 -21.53
N ILE A 249 -5.31 -4.19 -22.71
CA ILE A 249 -5.37 -2.82 -23.22
C ILE A 249 -6.34 -2.75 -24.39
N PHE A 250 -7.17 -1.72 -24.40
CA PHE A 250 -8.18 -1.48 -25.42
C PHE A 250 -7.93 -0.10 -26.02
N LEU A 251 -7.56 -0.05 -27.29
CA LEU A 251 -7.34 1.21 -28.00
C LEU A 251 -8.68 1.86 -28.34
N ASP A 252 -8.88 3.09 -27.89
CA ASP A 252 -10.07 3.92 -28.14
C ASP A 252 -9.87 4.90 -29.30
N GLU A 253 -8.64 5.05 -29.79
CA GLU A 253 -8.31 5.83 -30.98
C GLU A 253 -7.09 5.26 -31.73
N ASP A 254 -6.89 5.71 -32.97
CA ASP A 254 -5.69 5.40 -33.74
C ASP A 254 -4.52 6.36 -33.45
N LEU A 255 -3.30 5.94 -33.82
CA LEU A 255 -2.08 6.69 -33.55
C LEU A 255 -2.03 8.07 -34.22
N ASP A 256 -2.61 8.21 -35.42
CA ASP A 256 -2.60 9.48 -36.13
C ASP A 256 -3.60 10.48 -35.51
N ALA A 257 -4.74 9.99 -35.03
CA ALA A 257 -5.69 10.75 -34.24
C ALA A 257 -5.05 11.25 -32.94
N ALA A 258 -4.34 10.37 -32.23
CA ALA A 258 -3.60 10.71 -31.02
C ALA A 258 -2.58 11.83 -31.26
N ARG A 259 -1.76 11.69 -32.31
CA ARG A 259 -0.75 12.70 -32.70
C ARG A 259 -1.39 14.05 -33.01
N ARG A 260 -2.44 14.08 -33.84
CA ARG A 260 -3.16 15.32 -34.19
C ARG A 260 -3.75 16.01 -32.95
N ALA A 261 -4.36 15.26 -32.04
CA ALA A 261 -4.96 15.79 -30.83
C ALA A 261 -3.90 16.43 -29.91
N ILE A 262 -2.78 15.74 -29.73
CA ILE A 262 -1.65 16.24 -28.93
C ILE A 262 -1.05 17.50 -29.56
N ASP A 263 -0.78 17.48 -30.86
CA ASP A 263 -0.13 18.62 -31.54
C ASP A 263 -1.03 19.86 -31.51
N ALA A 264 -2.35 19.69 -31.62
CA ALA A 264 -3.31 20.77 -31.47
C ALA A 264 -3.27 21.40 -30.06
N GLU A 265 -3.20 20.58 -29.01
CA GLU A 265 -3.15 21.06 -27.63
C GLU A 265 -1.81 21.75 -27.30
N LEU A 266 -0.69 21.11 -27.64
CA LEU A 266 0.65 21.66 -27.39
C LEU A 266 0.88 22.93 -28.21
N GLY A 267 0.38 22.98 -29.45
CA GLY A 267 0.43 24.18 -30.29
C GLY A 267 -0.39 25.34 -29.71
N ALA A 268 -1.57 25.06 -29.14
CA ALA A 268 -2.39 26.06 -28.46
C ALA A 268 -1.72 26.59 -27.18
N ALA A 269 -0.96 25.76 -26.46
CA ALA A 269 -0.21 26.17 -25.27
C ALA A 269 0.96 27.12 -25.59
N THR A 270 1.61 26.96 -26.75
CA THR A 270 2.71 27.84 -27.20
C THR A 270 2.25 29.19 -27.78
N ALA A 271 0.95 29.34 -28.07
CA ALA A 271 0.37 30.57 -28.64
C ALA A 271 -0.20 31.53 -27.57
N LYS A 272 -0.13 31.16 -26.28
CA LYS A 272 -0.50 31.97 -25.13
C LYS A 272 0.75 32.47 -24.41
#